data_AF-A0A6N9QBV1-F1
#
_entry.id   AF-A0A6N9QBV1-F1
#
_cell.length_a   1.000
_cell.length_b   1.000
_cell.length_c   1.000
_cell.angle_alpha   90.00
_cell.angle_beta   90.00
_cell.angle_gamma   90.00
#
_symmetry.space_group_name_H-M   'P 1'
#
loop_
_entity.id
_entity.type
_entity.pdbx_description
1 polymer ?
#
loop_
_entity_poly.entity_id
_entity_poly.type
_entity_poly.pdbx_seq_one_letter_code
_entity_poly.pdbx_strand_id
1 'polypeptide(L)'
;MYHGVPFDNAVSLNKGAAKGPETMRNLSVDMSDATEDDMVIKKGLLYDIGDIPVELDWETYFGTVADEAYQLMKTDNFCLFLGGDHSVTIPLH
;
A
#
# COMPACT_ATOMS: atom_id res chain seq x y z
N MET A 1 2.60 8.33 5.74
CA MET A 1 2.18 6.97 6.14
C MET A 1 2.01 6.13 4.90
N TYR A 2 2.22 4.80 4.98
CA TYR A 2 1.95 3.91 3.86
C TYR A 2 1.20 2.63 4.26
N HIS A 3 0.34 2.16 3.34
CA HIS A 3 -0.52 0.99 3.53
C HIS A 3 -0.45 0.06 2.31
N GLY A 4 -0.46 -1.26 2.52
CA GLY A 4 -0.57 -2.25 1.45
C GLY A 4 -2.03 -2.57 1.09
N VAL A 5 -2.30 -2.69 -0.21
CA VAL A 5 -3.59 -3.14 -0.77
C VAL A 5 -3.33 -4.36 -1.68
N PRO A 6 -3.08 -5.55 -1.09
CA PRO A 6 -2.58 -6.73 -1.79
C PRO A 6 -3.68 -7.46 -2.58
N PHE A 7 -4.19 -6.85 -3.65
CA PHE A 7 -5.30 -7.39 -4.44
C PHE A 7 -4.89 -7.67 -5.89
N ASP A 8 -5.21 -8.85 -6.42
CA ASP A 8 -4.99 -9.19 -7.85
C ASP A 8 -6.13 -10.00 -8.47
N ASN A 9 -7.33 -9.93 -7.87
CA ASN A 9 -8.47 -10.72 -8.33
C ASN A 9 -9.03 -10.25 -9.67
N ALA A 10 -8.76 -9.00 -10.09
CA ALA A 10 -9.21 -8.48 -11.38
C ALA A 10 -8.28 -8.85 -12.56
N VAL A 11 -7.17 -9.56 -12.30
CA VAL A 11 -6.19 -9.94 -13.33
C VAL A 11 -6.58 -11.25 -14.02
N SER A 12 -6.58 -11.24 -15.35
CA SER A 12 -6.93 -12.39 -16.20
C SER A 12 -5.74 -13.22 -16.71
N LEU A 13 -4.54 -12.64 -16.78
CA LEU A 13 -3.35 -13.27 -17.38
C LEU A 13 -2.36 -13.77 -16.32
N ASN A 14 -1.68 -12.85 -15.62
CA ASN A 14 -0.61 -13.19 -14.69
C ASN A 14 -0.92 -12.70 -13.27
N LYS A 15 -1.28 -13.64 -12.38
CA LYS A 15 -1.44 -13.37 -10.95
C LYS A 15 -0.08 -13.17 -10.27
N GLY A 16 -0.10 -12.48 -9.13
CA GLY A 16 1.06 -12.24 -8.28
C GLY A 16 1.20 -10.80 -7.81
N ALA A 17 0.44 -9.86 -8.38
CA ALA A 17 0.52 -8.44 -7.99
C ALA A 17 0.17 -8.24 -6.51
N ALA A 18 -0.72 -9.07 -5.94
CA ALA A 18 -1.03 -9.08 -4.52
C ALA A 18 0.20 -9.29 -3.60
N LYS A 19 1.28 -9.89 -4.09
CA LYS A 19 2.54 -10.07 -3.33
C LYS A 19 3.42 -8.83 -3.31
N GLY A 20 3.08 -7.79 -4.08
CA GLY A 20 3.85 -6.57 -4.23
C GLY A 20 4.18 -5.89 -2.89
N PRO A 21 3.18 -5.60 -2.03
CA PRO A 21 3.41 -4.91 -0.75
C PRO A 21 4.40 -5.66 0.16
N GLU A 22 4.18 -6.96 0.38
CA GLU A 22 5.06 -7.81 1.20
C GLU A 22 6.47 -7.88 0.59
N THR A 23 6.58 -8.05 -0.72
CA THR A 23 7.89 -8.14 -1.40
C THR A 23 8.68 -6.84 -1.26
N MET A 24 8.05 -5.68 -1.45
CA MET A 24 8.71 -4.38 -1.25
C MET A 24 9.17 -4.19 0.19
N ARG A 25 8.35 -4.58 1.16
CA ARG A 25 8.70 -4.50 2.58
C ARG A 25 9.92 -5.35 2.91
N ASN A 26 9.98 -6.58 2.39
CA ASN A 26 11.12 -7.47 2.57
C ASN A 26 12.41 -6.91 1.94
N LEU A 27 12.33 -6.34 0.73
CA LEU A 27 13.49 -5.78 0.04
C LEU A 27 13.97 -4.46 0.65
N SER A 28 13.08 -3.70 1.30
CA SER A 28 13.41 -2.40 1.89
C SER A 28 14.42 -2.47 3.04
N VAL A 29 14.55 -3.63 3.68
CA VAL A 29 15.47 -3.84 4.83
C VAL A 29 16.94 -3.71 4.43
N ASP A 30 17.26 -4.06 3.18
CA ASP A 30 18.63 -4.01 2.65
C ASP A 30 18.97 -2.66 1.99
N MET A 31 18.01 -1.71 1.96
CA MET A 31 18.21 -0.39 1.37
C MET A 31 18.92 0.56 2.34
N SER A 32 19.69 1.50 1.79
CA SER A 32 20.24 2.60 2.58
C SER A 32 19.12 3.46 3.17
N ASP A 33 19.36 3.97 4.36
CA ASP A 33 18.53 4.97 5.03
C ASP A 33 18.78 6.40 4.51
N ALA A 34 19.42 6.55 3.35
CA ALA A 34 19.65 7.84 2.68
C ALA A 34 19.10 7.84 1.25
N THR A 35 18.68 9.00 0.78
CA THR A 35 18.25 9.21 -0.62
C THR A 35 19.47 9.28 -1.56
N GLU A 36 19.20 9.30 -2.87
CA GLU A 36 20.23 9.52 -3.91
C GLU A 36 21.02 10.83 -3.76
N ASP A 37 20.41 11.87 -3.19
CA ASP A 37 21.07 13.14 -2.86
C ASP A 37 21.75 13.17 -1.47
N ASP A 38 22.09 12.02 -0.89
CA ASP A 38 22.71 11.86 0.44
C ASP A 38 21.87 12.43 1.61
N MET A 39 20.54 12.55 1.46
CA MET A 39 19.65 13.00 2.52
C MET A 39 19.20 11.82 3.39
N VAL A 40 19.53 11.86 4.69
CA VAL A 40 19.15 10.81 5.63
C VAL A 40 17.64 10.82 5.90
N ILE A 41 17.01 9.65 5.74
CA ILE A 41 15.61 9.36 6.08
C ILE A 41 15.51 9.24 7.60
N LYS A 42 15.05 10.32 8.23
CA LYS A 42 14.94 10.39 9.69
C LYS A 42 13.86 9.45 10.22
N LYS A 43 14.11 8.87 11.40
CA LYS A 43 13.11 8.13 12.16
C LYS A 43 11.87 9.01 12.39
N GLY A 44 10.68 8.45 12.13
CA GLY A 44 9.41 9.17 12.25
C GLY A 44 8.98 9.92 10.99
N LEU A 45 9.70 9.80 9.87
CA LEU A 45 9.26 10.34 8.57
C LEU A 45 8.29 9.38 7.85
N LEU A 46 8.58 8.08 7.91
CA LEU A 46 7.81 7.02 7.26
C LEU A 46 7.20 6.11 8.32
N TYR A 47 5.93 5.76 8.12
CA TYR A 47 5.15 4.92 9.01
C TYR A 47 4.43 3.88 8.19
N ASP A 48 4.70 2.61 8.51
CA ASP A 48 4.05 1.43 7.94
C ASP A 48 2.82 1.07 8.79
N ILE A 49 1.65 1.03 8.17
CA ILE A 49 0.39 0.64 8.85
C ILE A 49 -0.08 -0.77 8.47
N GLY A 50 0.77 -1.56 7.82
CA GLY A 50 0.47 -2.93 7.42
C GLY A 50 -0.28 -3.02 6.10
N ASP A 51 -1.07 -4.09 5.94
CA ASP A 51 -1.82 -4.39 4.71
C ASP A 51 -3.32 -4.55 5.03
N ILE A 52 -4.19 -4.14 4.11
CA ILE A 52 -5.64 -4.36 4.21
C ILE A 52 -5.95 -5.84 3.92
N PRO A 53 -6.61 -6.57 4.83
CA PRO A 53 -6.97 -7.96 4.61
C PRO A 53 -7.83 -8.13 3.36
N VAL A 54 -7.46 -9.08 2.49
CA VAL A 54 -8.20 -9.34 1.25
C VAL A 54 -9.48 -10.10 1.54
N GLU A 55 -10.59 -9.61 0.98
CA GLU A 55 -11.88 -10.30 1.01
C GLU A 55 -12.26 -10.82 -0.39
N LEU A 56 -13.06 -11.90 -0.43
CA LEU A 56 -13.53 -12.49 -1.69
C LEU A 56 -14.59 -11.64 -2.38
N ASP A 57 -15.41 -10.94 -1.60
CA ASP A 57 -16.42 -10.04 -2.11
C ASP A 57 -15.80 -8.68 -2.45
N TRP A 58 -15.80 -8.31 -3.72
CA TRP A 58 -15.07 -7.13 -4.19
C TRP A 58 -15.74 -5.83 -3.76
N GLU A 59 -17.07 -5.81 -3.67
CA GLU A 59 -17.81 -4.63 -3.23
C GLU A 59 -17.49 -4.31 -1.77
N THR A 60 -17.56 -5.32 -0.90
CA THR A 60 -17.18 -5.19 0.51
C THR A 60 -15.71 -4.84 0.65
N TYR A 61 -14.82 -5.51 -0.08
CA TYR A 61 -13.38 -5.22 -0.05
C TYR A 61 -13.07 -3.77 -0.44
N PHE A 62 -13.62 -3.28 -1.55
CA PHE A 62 -13.40 -1.89 -1.98
C PHE A 62 -14.04 -0.87 -1.02
N GLY A 63 -15.15 -1.22 -0.37
CA GLY A 63 -15.69 -0.44 0.74
C GLY A 63 -14.69 -0.31 1.89
N THR A 64 -14.13 -1.43 2.36
CA THR A 64 -13.10 -1.45 3.41
C THR A 64 -11.86 -0.66 3.01
N VAL A 65 -11.39 -0.79 1.76
CA VAL A 65 -10.25 -0.02 1.25
C VAL A 65 -10.53 1.49 1.26
N ALA A 66 -11.73 1.91 0.84
CA ALA A 66 -12.12 3.32 0.87
C ALA A 66 -12.18 3.86 2.30
N ASP A 67 -12.74 3.10 3.24
CA ASP A 67 -12.85 3.49 4.64
C ASP A 67 -11.47 3.65 5.30
N GLU A 68 -10.57 2.67 5.12
CA GLU A 68 -9.20 2.72 5.62
C GLU A 68 -8.40 3.88 5.00
N ALA A 69 -8.51 4.08 3.69
CA ALA A 69 -7.89 5.20 3.00
C ALA A 69 -8.39 6.54 3.54
N TYR A 70 -9.70 6.68 3.76
CA TYR A 70 -10.30 7.88 4.32
C TYR A 70 -9.80 8.16 5.74
N GLN A 71 -9.68 7.15 6.61
CA GLN A 71 -9.11 7.34 7.94
C GLN A 71 -7.65 7.78 7.89
N LEU A 72 -6.87 7.24 6.95
CA LEU A 72 -5.46 7.63 6.78
C LEU A 72 -5.34 9.07 6.30
N MET A 73 -6.14 9.47 5.30
CA MET A 73 -6.12 10.82 4.73
C MET A 73 -6.56 11.90 5.73
N LYS A 74 -7.45 11.58 6.68
CA LYS A 74 -7.84 12.48 7.77
C LYS A 74 -6.69 12.96 8.65
N THR A 75 -5.56 12.26 8.64
CA THR A 75 -4.41 12.60 9.47
C THR A 75 -3.63 13.81 8.95
N ASP A 76 -3.99 14.36 7.78
CA ASP A 76 -3.30 15.46 7.08
C ASP A 76 -1.83 15.15 6.74
N ASN A 77 -1.51 13.87 6.63
CA ASN A 77 -0.20 13.39 6.21
C ASN A 77 -0.22 12.90 4.76
N PHE A 78 0.95 12.90 4.12
CA PHE A 78 1.11 12.23 2.84
C PHE A 78 0.83 10.72 2.97
N CYS A 79 -0.10 10.23 2.17
CA CYS A 79 -0.55 8.84 2.14
C CYS A 79 0.02 8.13 0.91
N LEU A 80 0.72 7.02 1.12
CA LEU A 80 1.26 6.17 0.07
C LEU A 80 0.58 4.81 0.10
N PHE A 81 0.05 4.34 -1.03
CA PHE A 81 -0.59 3.03 -1.12
C PHE A 81 0.26 2.11 -1.99
N LEU A 82 0.64 0.95 -1.45
CA LEU A 82 1.32 -0.09 -2.20
C LEU A 82 0.27 -1.07 -2.68
N GLY A 83 -0.07 -0.99 -3.97
CA GLY A 83 -1.15 -1.80 -4.55
C GLY A 83 -0.72 -3.19 -4.99
N GLY A 84 -1.72 -3.97 -5.42
CA GLY A 84 -1.54 -5.10 -6.32
C GLY A 84 -1.86 -4.71 -7.75
N ASP A 85 -2.99 -5.16 -8.28
CA ASP A 85 -3.47 -4.74 -9.60
C ASP A 85 -3.98 -3.28 -9.59
N HIS A 86 -4.16 -2.69 -10.77
CA HIS A 86 -4.49 -1.27 -10.90
C HIS A 86 -5.89 -0.91 -10.39
N SER A 87 -6.79 -1.89 -10.18
CA SER A 87 -8.17 -1.62 -9.74
C SER A 87 -8.24 -1.08 -8.32
N VAL A 88 -7.22 -1.33 -7.49
CA VAL A 88 -7.12 -0.82 -6.12
C VAL A 88 -7.07 0.71 -6.03
N THR A 89 -6.88 1.41 -7.16
CA THR A 89 -6.91 2.88 -7.22
C THR A 89 -8.33 3.45 -7.22
N ILE A 90 -9.34 2.68 -7.61
CA ILE A 90 -10.74 3.10 -7.69
C ILE A 90 -11.28 3.61 -6.33
N PRO A 91 -11.10 2.88 -5.21
CA PRO A 91 -11.58 3.32 -3.89
C PRO A 91 -10.74 4.43 -3.22
N LEU A 92 -9.67 4.94 -3.85
CA LEU A 92 -8.74 5.89 -3.21
C LEU A 92 -9.04 7.36 -3.57
N HIS A 93 -10.19 7.88 -3.13
CA HIS A 93 -10.62 9.26 -3.39
C HIS A 93 -11.28 9.94 -2.20
#